data_AF-A0A3D9STB4-F1
#
_entry.id   AF-A0A3D9STB4-F1
#
_cell.length_a   1.000
_cell.length_b   1.000
_cell.length_c   1.000
_cell.angle_alpha   90.00
_cell.angle_beta   90.00
_cell.angle_gamma   90.00
#
_symmetry.space_group_name_H-M   'P 1'
#
loop_
_entity.id
_entity.type
_entity.pdbx_description
1 polymer ?
#
loop_
_entity_poly.entity_id
_entity_poly.type
_entity_poly.pdbx_seq_one_letter_code
_entity_poly.pdbx_strand_id
1 'polypeptide(L)'
;MTALLAVRAGAPPAVPGLSGEGAVTRWGLPLAKTAMDGAGVVTVGAALMAVVLLPGADGRLGEAARAWTTVASRAALAWAVAAVVTLVFRASSVFGVPVTDVLGGRFGEFVDFASGNAPGLGPAVVAVLSAAASMLARGAATAGRGAWTLAVASAALLPPALTGHSASSPDHDLASTAVAVHVVAPALWVGGLLAVCVHALRRRPDADVAAGRFSRMALWCYLVLAVAGVAAAVSRLPSPADLVAGPYGMLILVKCVLLSVLGLIGHRHRTSTLPRLRAGNPGAFVRLAVGELTVMGVAIGVAVALSETPPPETPLPADPLTRAVGFPVPPPITVVDVALRWRLDLAMCLIAAVFAGLYAAGVLRLRRDGVRWPVRRTLAWCAGVLLLVVVTQSGLAKYARVMFSMHLLQNMALAGPVPLLLLLGSPLTLARRALRPAAIPGDRGPREWLAALSGSRAARFSALPPVAAVISIAAVYAPYTTPLYETAMEIPLGHSAMSLGYLALGCLCLNGLLGSRAARAGHTSRRTPYSVIQKSNSMSRSRTARAPQGPPTS
;
A
#
# COMPACT_ATOMS: atom_id res chain seq x y z
N MET A 1 -15.55 -21.50 -5.31
CA MET A 1 -15.56 -22.37 -4.11
C MET A 1 -16.42 -21.78 -2.99
N THR A 2 -16.34 -20.48 -2.69
CA THR A 2 -17.29 -19.77 -1.80
C THR A 2 -18.75 -19.87 -2.25
N ALA A 3 -19.05 -19.64 -3.55
CA ALA A 3 -20.39 -19.89 -4.09
C ALA A 3 -20.79 -21.38 -4.00
N LEU A 4 -19.84 -22.31 -4.12
CA LEU A 4 -20.07 -23.75 -4.04
C LEU A 4 -20.29 -24.22 -2.59
N LEU A 5 -19.66 -23.55 -1.62
CA LEU A 5 -19.86 -23.77 -0.19
C LEU A 5 -21.16 -23.11 0.31
N ALA A 6 -21.52 -21.93 -0.22
CA ALA A 6 -22.81 -21.29 0.03
C ALA A 6 -23.97 -22.10 -0.57
N VAL A 7 -23.79 -22.65 -1.78
CA VAL A 7 -24.76 -23.58 -2.39
C VAL A 7 -24.86 -24.90 -1.61
N ARG A 8 -23.75 -25.39 -1.03
CA ARG A 8 -23.73 -26.64 -0.25
C ARG A 8 -24.21 -26.48 1.19
N ALA A 9 -24.18 -25.27 1.76
CA ALA A 9 -24.67 -24.97 3.10
C ALA A 9 -26.19 -24.72 3.18
N GLY A 10 -26.88 -24.67 2.02
CA GLY A 10 -28.27 -24.22 1.95
C GLY A 10 -28.39 -22.70 2.10
N ALA A 11 -29.50 -22.12 1.62
CA ALA A 11 -29.79 -20.72 1.92
C ALA A 11 -29.81 -20.54 3.46
N PRO A 12 -29.27 -19.43 4.00
CA PRO A 12 -29.37 -19.17 5.43
C PRO A 12 -30.86 -19.23 5.84
N PRO A 13 -31.20 -19.92 6.94
CA PRO A 13 -32.58 -20.07 7.36
C PRO A 13 -33.20 -18.69 7.55
N ALA A 14 -34.45 -18.53 7.11
CA ALA A 14 -35.17 -17.27 7.29
C ALA A 14 -35.21 -16.96 8.79
N VAL A 15 -34.67 -15.80 9.18
CA VAL A 15 -34.80 -15.32 10.55
C VAL A 15 -36.28 -14.96 10.76
N PRO A 16 -36.98 -15.58 11.73
CA PRO A 16 -38.38 -15.29 11.99
C PRO A 16 -38.56 -13.78 12.26
N GLY A 17 -39.35 -13.09 11.44
CA GLY A 17 -39.62 -11.65 11.54
C GLY A 17 -38.86 -10.73 10.55
N LEU A 18 -37.84 -11.22 9.84
CA LEU A 18 -37.07 -10.46 8.82
C LEU A 18 -37.25 -11.00 7.39
N SER A 19 -38.21 -11.91 7.17
CA SER A 19 -38.34 -12.75 5.98
C SER A 19 -38.87 -12.05 4.71
N GLY A 20 -38.91 -10.72 4.64
CA GLY A 20 -39.50 -9.98 3.51
C GLY A 20 -38.57 -9.76 2.29
N GLU A 21 -37.26 -10.01 2.41
CA GLU A 21 -36.27 -9.80 1.34
C GLU A 21 -36.43 -10.75 0.12
N GLY A 22 -37.12 -11.88 0.29
CA GLY A 22 -37.39 -12.86 -0.76
C GLY A 22 -36.19 -13.76 -1.15
N ALA A 23 -36.47 -14.83 -1.90
CA ALA A 23 -35.46 -15.82 -2.30
C ALA A 23 -34.37 -15.24 -3.24
N VAL A 24 -34.74 -14.25 -4.05
CA VAL A 24 -33.82 -13.60 -5.01
C VAL A 24 -32.68 -12.91 -4.27
N THR A 25 -32.96 -12.18 -3.19
CA THR A 25 -31.92 -11.51 -2.39
C THR A 25 -31.04 -12.52 -1.65
N ARG A 26 -31.64 -13.56 -1.06
CA ARG A 26 -30.89 -14.61 -0.34
C ARG A 26 -29.85 -15.33 -1.18
N TRP A 27 -30.16 -15.64 -2.44
CA TRP A 27 -29.20 -16.27 -3.36
C TRP A 27 -28.35 -15.25 -4.12
N GLY A 28 -28.94 -14.11 -4.46
CA GLY A 28 -28.32 -13.05 -5.25
C GLY A 28 -27.17 -12.37 -4.51
N LEU A 29 -27.33 -12.09 -3.21
CA LEU A 29 -26.34 -11.37 -2.42
C LEU A 29 -24.98 -12.11 -2.35
N PRO A 30 -24.91 -13.40 -1.95
CA PRO A 30 -23.62 -14.11 -1.90
C PRO A 30 -22.96 -14.27 -3.27
N LEU A 31 -23.76 -14.47 -4.33
CA LEU A 31 -23.27 -14.58 -5.70
C LEU A 31 -22.70 -13.26 -6.21
N ALA A 32 -23.43 -12.16 -6.01
CA ALA A 32 -23.00 -10.82 -6.40
C ALA A 32 -21.72 -10.42 -5.65
N LYS A 33 -21.65 -10.68 -4.34
CA LYS A 33 -20.45 -10.44 -3.53
C LYS A 33 -19.26 -11.27 -4.03
N THR A 34 -19.46 -12.55 -4.31
CA THR A 34 -18.39 -13.42 -4.85
C THR A 34 -17.91 -12.94 -6.22
N ALA A 35 -18.83 -12.49 -7.08
CA ALA A 35 -18.49 -11.93 -8.38
C ALA A 35 -17.71 -10.61 -8.23
N MET A 36 -18.11 -9.76 -7.29
CA MET A 36 -17.42 -8.50 -6.95
C MET A 36 -15.98 -8.78 -6.49
N ASP A 37 -15.79 -9.67 -5.52
CA ASP A 37 -14.46 -10.01 -4.99
C ASP A 37 -13.57 -10.64 -6.06
N GLY A 38 -14.11 -11.59 -6.83
CA GLY A 38 -13.39 -12.25 -7.92
C GLY A 38 -12.97 -11.28 -9.03
N ALA A 39 -13.87 -10.38 -9.45
CA ALA A 39 -13.58 -9.36 -10.45
C ALA A 39 -12.53 -8.36 -9.95
N GLY A 40 -12.53 -8.02 -8.66
CA GLY A 40 -11.50 -7.20 -8.03
C GLY A 40 -10.11 -7.84 -8.10
N VAL A 41 -10.00 -9.11 -7.73
CA VAL A 41 -8.74 -9.88 -7.82
C VAL A 41 -8.22 -9.96 -9.26
N VAL A 42 -9.10 -10.23 -10.23
CA VAL A 42 -8.73 -10.26 -11.65
C VAL A 42 -8.27 -8.89 -12.14
N THR A 43 -8.95 -7.81 -11.73
CA THR A 43 -8.61 -6.43 -12.10
C THR A 43 -7.21 -6.07 -11.62
N VAL A 44 -6.93 -6.30 -10.32
CA VAL A 44 -5.62 -6.02 -9.73
C VAL A 44 -4.53 -6.87 -10.38
N GLY A 45 -4.79 -8.16 -10.59
CA GLY A 45 -3.87 -9.07 -11.28
C GLY A 45 -3.53 -8.64 -12.71
N ALA A 46 -4.55 -8.27 -13.49
CA ALA A 46 -4.37 -7.81 -14.87
C ALA A 46 -3.63 -6.46 -14.94
N ALA A 47 -3.96 -5.51 -14.06
CA ALA A 47 -3.26 -4.23 -13.97
C ALA A 47 -1.79 -4.42 -13.56
N LEU A 48 -1.54 -5.29 -12.57
CA LEU A 48 -0.20 -5.67 -12.13
C LEU A 48 0.61 -6.31 -13.26
N MET A 49 0.00 -7.24 -14.00
CA MET A 49 0.62 -7.89 -15.15
C MET A 49 1.03 -6.89 -16.22
N ALA A 50 0.14 -5.96 -16.56
CA ALA A 50 0.39 -4.94 -17.57
C ALA A 50 1.51 -3.95 -17.18
N VAL A 51 1.54 -3.51 -15.92
CA VAL A 51 2.41 -2.39 -15.53
C VAL A 51 3.72 -2.80 -14.87
N VAL A 52 3.73 -3.89 -14.09
CA VAL A 52 4.90 -4.32 -13.30
C VAL A 52 5.57 -5.56 -13.88
N LEU A 53 4.79 -6.57 -14.28
CA LEU A 53 5.33 -7.89 -14.58
C LEU A 53 5.85 -7.99 -16.02
N LEU A 54 5.08 -7.52 -16.99
CA LEU A 54 5.51 -7.52 -18.39
C LEU A 54 6.53 -6.41 -18.67
N PRO A 55 7.48 -6.65 -19.60
CA PRO A 55 8.41 -5.63 -20.02
C PRO A 55 7.70 -4.52 -20.82
N GLY A 56 8.33 -3.36 -20.89
CA GLY A 56 8.00 -2.36 -21.91
C GLY A 56 9.21 -1.53 -22.30
N ALA A 57 8.98 -0.43 -23.01
CA ALA A 57 10.03 0.43 -23.52
C ALA A 57 9.69 1.90 -23.28
N ASP A 58 10.63 2.68 -22.75
CA ASP A 58 10.58 4.15 -22.67
C ASP A 58 9.28 4.70 -22.03
N GLY A 59 8.83 4.07 -20.95
CA GLY A 59 7.61 4.45 -20.24
C GLY A 59 6.30 4.09 -20.97
N ARG A 60 6.38 3.40 -22.12
CA ARG A 60 5.23 2.88 -22.88
C ARG A 60 5.02 1.40 -22.59
N LEU A 61 3.75 0.98 -22.62
CA LEU A 61 3.37 -0.42 -22.49
C LEU A 61 3.60 -1.15 -23.81
N GLY A 62 4.26 -2.32 -23.74
CA GLY A 62 4.39 -3.24 -24.87
C GLY A 62 3.04 -3.80 -25.30
N GLU A 63 2.99 -4.46 -26.46
CA GLU A 63 1.74 -4.97 -27.03
C GLU A 63 1.04 -5.98 -26.10
N ALA A 64 1.78 -6.95 -25.57
CA ALA A 64 1.27 -7.90 -24.58
C ALA A 64 0.71 -7.20 -23.33
N ALA A 65 1.39 -6.16 -22.85
CA ALA A 65 0.92 -5.38 -21.70
C ALA A 65 -0.38 -4.62 -22.02
N ARG A 66 -0.55 -4.10 -23.24
CA ARG A 66 -1.80 -3.45 -23.69
C ARG A 66 -2.97 -4.44 -23.81
N ALA A 67 -2.71 -5.70 -24.15
CA ALA A 67 -3.75 -6.72 -24.08
C ALA A 67 -4.24 -6.91 -22.63
N TRP A 68 -3.32 -6.90 -21.66
CA TRP A 68 -3.67 -6.99 -20.24
C TRP A 68 -4.36 -5.74 -19.68
N THR A 69 -4.10 -4.54 -20.21
CA THR A 69 -4.90 -3.35 -19.83
C THR A 69 -6.35 -3.46 -20.31
N THR A 70 -6.59 -4.10 -21.45
CA THR A 70 -7.95 -4.40 -21.93
C THR A 70 -8.65 -5.39 -21.01
N VAL A 71 -7.94 -6.44 -20.56
CA VAL A 71 -8.46 -7.38 -19.55
C VAL A 71 -8.78 -6.65 -18.24
N ALA A 72 -7.87 -5.80 -17.76
CA ALA A 72 -8.08 -5.01 -16.55
C ALA A 72 -9.30 -4.08 -16.69
N SER A 73 -9.48 -3.42 -17.84
CA SER A 73 -10.62 -2.54 -18.08
C SER A 73 -11.97 -3.28 -18.04
N ARG A 74 -12.04 -4.45 -18.69
CA ARG A 74 -13.25 -5.29 -18.71
C ARG A 74 -13.55 -5.90 -17.34
N ALA A 75 -12.53 -6.40 -16.65
CA ALA A 75 -12.66 -6.93 -15.30
C ALA A 75 -13.11 -5.84 -14.31
N ALA A 76 -12.55 -4.63 -14.41
CA ALA A 76 -12.94 -3.49 -13.57
C ALA A 76 -14.39 -3.04 -13.84
N LEU A 77 -14.85 -3.12 -15.09
CA LEU A 77 -16.25 -2.87 -15.42
C LEU A 77 -17.18 -3.94 -14.82
N ALA A 78 -16.83 -5.21 -14.96
CA ALA A 78 -17.58 -6.30 -14.33
C ALA A 78 -17.59 -6.16 -12.80
N TRP A 79 -16.49 -5.69 -12.22
CA TRP A 79 -16.38 -5.38 -10.80
C TRP A 79 -17.32 -4.25 -10.38
N ALA A 80 -17.36 -3.15 -11.14
CA ALA A 80 -18.27 -2.04 -10.88
C ALA A 80 -19.74 -2.48 -10.91
N VAL A 81 -20.12 -3.26 -11.94
CA VAL A 81 -21.47 -3.81 -12.06
C VAL A 81 -21.79 -4.73 -10.87
N ALA A 82 -20.88 -5.65 -10.52
CA ALA A 82 -21.07 -6.55 -9.39
C ALA A 82 -21.17 -5.79 -8.05
N ALA A 83 -20.45 -4.68 -7.89
CA ALA A 83 -20.52 -3.82 -6.71
C ALA A 83 -21.88 -3.12 -6.59
N VAL A 84 -22.43 -2.59 -7.70
CA VAL A 84 -23.79 -2.02 -7.73
C VAL A 84 -24.85 -3.09 -7.42
N VAL A 85 -24.73 -4.27 -8.02
CA VAL A 85 -25.68 -5.38 -7.75
C VAL A 85 -25.58 -5.81 -6.27
N THR A 86 -24.38 -5.88 -5.71
CA THR A 86 -24.15 -6.17 -4.29
C THR A 86 -24.78 -5.10 -3.39
N LEU A 87 -24.65 -3.82 -3.76
CA LEU A 87 -25.25 -2.71 -3.03
C LEU A 87 -26.79 -2.83 -2.95
N VAL A 88 -27.43 -3.12 -4.09
CA VAL A 88 -28.89 -3.27 -4.18
C VAL A 88 -29.38 -4.47 -3.37
N PHE A 89 -28.74 -5.64 -3.50
CA PHE A 89 -29.11 -6.81 -2.70
C PHE A 89 -28.87 -6.60 -1.20
N ARG A 90 -27.80 -5.90 -0.84
CA ARG A 90 -27.53 -5.57 0.56
C ARG A 90 -28.60 -4.64 1.12
N ALA A 91 -29.01 -3.62 0.38
CA ALA A 91 -30.12 -2.75 0.78
C ALA A 91 -31.42 -3.55 0.96
N SER A 92 -31.76 -4.44 0.03
CA SER A 92 -32.91 -5.35 0.16
C SER A 92 -32.84 -6.20 1.44
N SER A 93 -31.68 -6.74 1.78
CA SER A 93 -31.52 -7.54 3.00
C SER A 93 -31.63 -6.72 4.29
N VAL A 94 -31.11 -5.49 4.28
CA VAL A 94 -31.13 -4.60 5.46
C VAL A 94 -32.53 -4.03 5.67
N PHE A 95 -33.22 -3.66 4.59
CA PHE A 95 -34.58 -3.12 4.65
C PHE A 95 -35.64 -4.21 4.86
N GLY A 96 -35.29 -5.48 4.65
CA GLY A 96 -36.22 -6.61 4.74
C GLY A 96 -37.32 -6.58 3.69
N VAL A 97 -37.06 -6.00 2.50
CA VAL A 97 -38.03 -5.89 1.40
C VAL A 97 -37.45 -6.39 0.07
N PRO A 98 -38.28 -6.81 -0.90
CA PRO A 98 -37.79 -7.25 -2.21
C PRO A 98 -37.02 -6.16 -2.97
N VAL A 99 -36.10 -6.56 -3.86
CA VAL A 99 -35.30 -5.63 -4.69
C VAL A 99 -36.16 -4.68 -5.53
N THR A 100 -37.34 -5.12 -5.98
CA THR A 100 -38.28 -4.28 -6.73
C THR A 100 -38.74 -3.07 -5.93
N ASP A 101 -38.93 -3.25 -4.62
CA ASP A 101 -39.41 -2.18 -3.73
C ASP A 101 -38.27 -1.24 -3.35
N VAL A 102 -37.04 -1.75 -3.22
CA VAL A 102 -35.83 -0.94 -3.03
C VAL A 102 -35.62 0.02 -4.21
N LEU A 103 -35.75 -0.48 -5.44
CA LEU A 103 -35.53 0.32 -6.65
C LEU A 103 -36.76 1.16 -7.06
N GLY A 104 -37.94 0.83 -6.54
CA GLY A 104 -39.18 1.56 -6.77
C GLY A 104 -39.51 2.47 -5.59
N GLY A 105 -40.41 2.01 -4.72
CA GLY A 105 -41.02 2.82 -3.66
C GLY A 105 -40.06 3.38 -2.61
N ARG A 106 -38.88 2.78 -2.42
CA ARG A 106 -37.89 3.17 -1.40
C ARG A 106 -36.57 3.69 -1.97
N PHE A 107 -36.58 4.21 -3.21
CA PHE A 107 -35.35 4.68 -3.87
C PHE A 107 -34.64 5.79 -3.10
N GLY A 108 -35.38 6.69 -2.44
CA GLY A 108 -34.79 7.74 -1.57
C GLY A 108 -33.98 7.13 -0.42
N GLU A 109 -34.57 6.19 0.33
CA GLU A 109 -33.90 5.48 1.43
C GLU A 109 -32.68 4.68 0.92
N PHE A 110 -32.75 4.15 -0.30
CA PHE A 110 -31.63 3.47 -0.93
C PHE A 110 -30.44 4.42 -1.19
N VAL A 111 -30.69 5.66 -1.62
CA VAL A 111 -29.63 6.66 -1.84
C VAL A 111 -29.00 7.08 -0.51
N ASP A 112 -29.80 7.26 0.54
CA ASP A 112 -29.31 7.56 1.89
C ASP A 112 -28.52 6.38 2.47
N PHE A 113 -28.95 5.15 2.18
CA PHE A 113 -28.19 3.95 2.54
C PHE A 113 -26.84 3.86 1.81
N ALA A 114 -26.80 4.20 0.52
CA ALA A 114 -25.58 4.14 -0.27
C ALA A 114 -24.54 5.21 0.10
N SER A 115 -24.98 6.35 0.65
CA SER A 115 -24.11 7.50 0.95
C SER A 115 -23.84 7.72 2.44
N GLY A 116 -24.81 7.41 3.31
CA GLY A 116 -24.73 7.72 4.75
C GLY A 116 -24.54 6.51 5.67
N ASN A 117 -24.69 5.28 5.17
CA ASN A 117 -24.65 4.08 6.01
C ASN A 117 -23.44 3.20 5.69
N ALA A 118 -22.65 2.83 6.71
CA ALA A 118 -21.41 2.05 6.54
C ALA A 118 -21.58 0.75 5.71
N PRO A 119 -22.66 -0.06 5.89
CA PRO A 119 -22.88 -1.25 5.07
C PRO A 119 -23.13 -0.95 3.58
N GLY A 120 -23.74 0.18 3.24
CA GLY A 120 -24.01 0.60 1.85
C GLY A 120 -22.88 1.39 1.21
N LEU A 121 -22.20 2.24 1.99
CA LEU A 121 -21.09 3.08 1.53
C LEU A 121 -19.95 2.25 0.94
N GLY A 122 -19.62 1.10 1.53
CA GLY A 122 -18.55 0.23 1.06
C GLY A 122 -18.70 -0.15 -0.44
N PRO A 123 -19.73 -0.94 -0.82
CA PRO A 123 -20.00 -1.29 -2.21
C PRO A 123 -20.19 -0.08 -3.15
N ALA A 124 -20.77 1.03 -2.67
CA ALA A 124 -20.91 2.25 -3.46
C ALA A 124 -19.55 2.84 -3.85
N VAL A 125 -18.63 2.97 -2.89
CA VAL A 125 -17.26 3.44 -3.15
C VAL A 125 -16.50 2.47 -4.05
N VAL A 126 -16.69 1.15 -3.88
CA VAL A 126 -16.11 0.14 -4.79
C VAL A 126 -16.61 0.35 -6.22
N ALA A 127 -17.90 0.57 -6.43
CA ALA A 127 -18.47 0.81 -7.76
C ALA A 127 -17.84 2.03 -8.45
N VAL A 128 -17.68 3.15 -7.72
CA VAL A 128 -17.06 4.37 -8.24
C VAL A 128 -15.59 4.15 -8.58
N LEU A 129 -14.81 3.60 -7.66
CA LEU A 129 -13.36 3.42 -7.85
C LEU A 129 -13.05 2.37 -8.93
N SER A 130 -13.82 1.28 -9.01
CA SER A 130 -13.65 0.27 -10.06
C SER A 130 -14.09 0.79 -11.43
N ALA A 131 -15.12 1.63 -11.52
CA ALA A 131 -15.46 2.34 -12.76
C ALA A 131 -14.33 3.28 -13.20
N ALA A 132 -13.75 4.05 -12.27
CA ALA A 132 -12.58 4.89 -12.54
C ALA A 132 -11.37 4.06 -13.01
N ALA A 133 -11.10 2.92 -12.37
CA ALA A 133 -10.05 1.98 -12.80
C ALA A 133 -10.32 1.44 -14.21
N SER A 134 -11.58 1.13 -14.56
CA SER A 134 -11.96 0.70 -15.91
C SER A 134 -11.65 1.76 -16.95
N MET A 135 -11.97 3.03 -16.66
CA MET A 135 -11.70 4.18 -17.53
C MET A 135 -10.20 4.46 -17.68
N LEU A 136 -9.44 4.37 -16.58
CA LEU A 136 -7.99 4.56 -16.59
C LEU A 136 -7.28 3.49 -17.41
N ALA A 137 -7.73 2.22 -17.30
CA ALA A 137 -7.19 1.08 -18.02
C ALA A 137 -7.51 1.11 -19.51
N ARG A 138 -8.68 1.66 -19.88
CA ARG A 138 -9.17 1.69 -21.27
C ARG A 138 -8.21 2.48 -22.16
N GLY A 139 -7.64 1.80 -23.16
CA GLY A 139 -6.68 2.40 -24.08
C GLY A 139 -5.37 2.87 -23.40
N ALA A 140 -5.06 2.38 -22.19
CA ALA A 140 -3.83 2.74 -21.52
C ALA A 140 -2.62 2.25 -22.33
N ALA A 141 -1.83 3.22 -22.83
CA ALA A 141 -0.60 2.97 -23.58
C ALA A 141 0.68 3.32 -22.80
N THR A 142 0.54 3.99 -21.66
CA THR A 142 1.68 4.47 -20.84
C THR A 142 1.72 3.75 -19.50
N ALA A 143 2.94 3.55 -19.00
CA ALA A 143 3.20 2.97 -17.70
C ALA A 143 2.56 3.77 -16.56
N GLY A 144 2.54 5.11 -16.68
CA GLY A 144 1.91 5.99 -15.70
C GLY A 144 0.41 5.76 -15.55
N ARG A 145 -0.34 5.65 -16.67
CA ARG A 145 -1.78 5.32 -16.61
C ARG A 145 -2.03 3.91 -16.09
N GLY A 146 -1.18 2.95 -16.46
CA GLY A 146 -1.22 1.59 -15.91
C GLY A 146 -0.96 1.56 -14.38
N ALA A 147 -0.05 2.40 -13.89
CA ALA A 147 0.27 2.47 -12.47
C ALA A 147 -0.88 3.07 -11.66
N TRP A 148 -1.52 4.13 -12.19
CA TRP A 148 -2.75 4.68 -11.60
C TRP A 148 -3.90 3.68 -11.60
N THR A 149 -4.05 2.89 -12.67
CA THR A 149 -5.04 1.80 -12.71
C THR A 149 -4.80 0.82 -11.57
N LEU A 150 -3.57 0.34 -11.39
CA LEU A 150 -3.22 -0.58 -10.31
C LEU A 150 -3.45 0.04 -8.92
N ALA A 151 -3.09 1.32 -8.74
CA ALA A 151 -3.27 2.03 -7.48
C ALA A 151 -4.76 2.19 -7.12
N VAL A 152 -5.57 2.68 -8.06
CA VAL A 152 -7.03 2.85 -7.87
C VAL A 152 -7.70 1.49 -7.66
N ALA A 153 -7.35 0.46 -8.44
CA ALA A 153 -7.89 -0.88 -8.26
C ALA A 153 -7.52 -1.50 -6.90
N SER A 154 -6.30 -1.27 -6.41
CA SER A 154 -5.89 -1.76 -5.08
C SER A 154 -6.62 -1.02 -3.96
N ALA A 155 -6.83 0.29 -4.11
CA ALA A 155 -7.60 1.09 -3.16
C ALA A 155 -9.08 0.69 -3.12
N ALA A 156 -9.67 0.33 -4.28
CA ALA A 156 -11.04 -0.13 -4.40
C ALA A 156 -11.32 -1.46 -3.67
N LEU A 157 -10.31 -2.22 -3.27
CA LEU A 157 -10.50 -3.42 -2.46
C LEU A 157 -10.76 -3.11 -0.96
N LEU A 158 -10.37 -1.93 -0.49
CA LEU A 158 -10.39 -1.59 0.93
C LEU A 158 -11.78 -1.34 1.51
N PRO A 159 -12.72 -0.61 0.86
CA PRO A 159 -13.94 -0.17 1.52
C PRO A 159 -14.76 -1.28 2.18
N PRO A 160 -15.06 -2.44 1.53
CA PRO A 160 -15.82 -3.51 2.17
C PRO A 160 -15.11 -4.14 3.37
N ALA A 161 -13.78 -4.09 3.37
CA ALA A 161 -12.94 -4.63 4.43
C ALA A 161 -12.95 -3.73 5.68
N LEU A 162 -13.12 -2.42 5.47
CA LEU A 162 -13.12 -1.39 6.52
C LEU A 162 -14.51 -1.12 7.11
N THR A 163 -15.58 -1.38 6.36
CA THR A 163 -16.96 -1.16 6.83
C THR A 163 -17.67 -2.42 7.35
N GLY A 164 -16.99 -3.57 7.40
CA GLY A 164 -17.52 -4.85 7.89
C GLY A 164 -17.37 -5.06 9.41
N HIS A 165 -17.73 -6.25 9.91
CA HIS A 165 -17.69 -6.63 11.33
C HIS A 165 -16.33 -6.45 12.03
N SER A 166 -15.24 -6.31 11.27
CA SER A 166 -13.91 -5.98 11.79
C SER A 166 -13.88 -4.63 12.52
N ALA A 167 -14.77 -3.70 12.14
CA ALA A 167 -14.89 -2.38 12.75
C ALA A 167 -15.50 -2.41 14.17
N SER A 168 -16.19 -3.49 14.54
CA SER A 168 -16.79 -3.67 15.88
C SER A 168 -15.98 -4.55 16.84
N SER A 169 -14.76 -4.97 16.45
CA SER A 169 -13.85 -5.73 17.32
C SER A 169 -13.21 -4.83 18.39
N PRO A 170 -12.89 -5.35 19.60
CA PRO A 170 -11.92 -4.72 20.48
C PRO A 170 -10.61 -4.44 19.71
N ASP A 171 -10.01 -3.26 19.89
CA ASP A 171 -8.87 -2.74 19.11
C ASP A 171 -9.12 -2.70 17.57
N HIS A 172 -10.16 -1.97 17.15
CA HIS A 172 -10.57 -1.83 15.75
C HIS A 172 -9.47 -1.35 14.79
N ASP A 173 -8.42 -0.67 15.27
CA ASP A 173 -7.30 -0.20 14.43
C ASP A 173 -6.40 -1.33 13.93
N LEU A 174 -6.03 -2.22 14.85
CA LEU A 174 -5.17 -3.37 14.55
C LEU A 174 -5.95 -4.33 13.65
N ALA A 175 -7.22 -4.55 13.96
CA ALA A 175 -8.12 -5.36 13.14
C ALA A 175 -8.26 -4.78 11.72
N SER A 176 -8.58 -3.50 11.58
CA SER A 176 -8.79 -2.86 10.29
C SER A 176 -7.53 -2.81 9.42
N THR A 177 -6.36 -2.55 10.01
CA THR A 177 -5.08 -2.60 9.30
C THR A 177 -4.75 -4.02 8.86
N ALA A 178 -4.87 -4.99 9.77
CA ALA A 178 -4.61 -6.39 9.46
C ALA A 178 -5.49 -6.85 8.30
N VAL A 179 -6.77 -6.47 8.32
CA VAL A 179 -7.74 -6.76 7.25
C VAL A 179 -7.33 -6.10 5.92
N ALA A 180 -6.94 -4.82 5.92
CA ALA A 180 -6.47 -4.15 4.71
C ALA A 180 -5.27 -4.86 4.07
N VAL A 181 -4.29 -5.26 4.88
CA VAL A 181 -3.14 -6.06 4.44
C VAL A 181 -3.58 -7.43 3.90
N HIS A 182 -4.51 -8.09 4.59
CA HIS A 182 -5.07 -9.39 4.21
C HIS A 182 -6.00 -9.34 2.99
N VAL A 183 -6.34 -8.16 2.47
CA VAL A 183 -7.08 -8.02 1.22
C VAL A 183 -6.14 -7.67 0.07
N VAL A 184 -5.29 -6.65 0.25
CA VAL A 184 -4.42 -6.17 -0.84
C VAL A 184 -3.31 -7.16 -1.18
N ALA A 185 -2.63 -7.72 -0.17
CA ALA A 185 -1.50 -8.62 -0.42
C ALA A 185 -1.94 -9.93 -1.13
N PRO A 186 -3.02 -10.60 -0.73
CA PRO A 186 -3.53 -11.75 -1.47
C PRO A 186 -4.09 -11.39 -2.83
N ALA A 187 -4.72 -10.22 -3.03
CA ALA A 187 -5.19 -9.81 -4.36
C ALA A 187 -4.02 -9.64 -5.35
N LEU A 188 -2.91 -9.04 -4.92
CA LEU A 188 -1.67 -8.96 -5.72
C LEU A 188 -1.09 -10.36 -5.99
N TRP A 189 -1.10 -11.24 -4.99
CA TRP A 189 -0.54 -12.59 -5.11
C TRP A 189 -1.40 -13.49 -6.00
N VAL A 190 -2.66 -13.73 -5.64
CA VAL A 190 -3.61 -14.59 -6.36
C VAL A 190 -3.89 -14.03 -7.76
N GLY A 191 -4.21 -12.74 -7.87
CA GLY A 191 -4.49 -12.09 -9.15
C GLY A 191 -3.27 -12.08 -10.06
N GLY A 192 -2.10 -11.77 -9.52
CA GLY A 192 -0.83 -11.82 -10.25
C GLY A 192 -0.48 -13.22 -10.74
N LEU A 193 -0.63 -14.23 -9.88
CA LEU A 193 -0.37 -15.63 -10.24
C LEU A 193 -1.33 -16.11 -11.32
N LEU A 194 -2.62 -15.78 -11.20
CA LEU A 194 -3.63 -16.10 -12.21
C LEU A 194 -3.26 -15.47 -13.56
N ALA A 195 -2.88 -14.19 -13.58
CA ALA A 195 -2.49 -13.51 -14.81
C ALA A 195 -1.24 -14.13 -15.45
N VAL A 196 -0.19 -14.40 -14.66
CA VAL A 196 1.04 -15.06 -15.15
C VAL A 196 0.75 -16.48 -15.63
N CYS A 197 -0.08 -17.24 -14.90
CA CYS A 197 -0.48 -18.61 -15.28
C CYS A 197 -1.23 -18.61 -16.62
N VAL A 198 -2.22 -17.73 -16.80
CA VAL A 198 -2.95 -17.59 -18.07
C VAL A 198 -2.03 -17.16 -19.21
N HIS A 199 -1.09 -16.24 -18.96
CA HIS A 199 -0.13 -15.79 -19.97
C HIS A 199 0.82 -16.91 -20.39
N ALA A 200 1.33 -17.69 -19.44
CA ALA A 200 2.20 -18.84 -19.67
C ALA A 200 1.46 -20.00 -20.37
N LEU A 201 0.21 -20.27 -19.97
CA LEU A 201 -0.68 -21.25 -20.62
C LEU A 201 -0.88 -20.94 -22.11
N ARG A 202 -1.08 -19.67 -22.42
CA ARG A 202 -1.25 -19.17 -23.80
C ARG A 202 0.06 -19.07 -24.58
N ARG A 203 1.18 -19.55 -24.01
CA ARG A 203 2.53 -19.53 -24.61
C ARG A 203 2.91 -18.16 -25.17
N ARG A 204 2.52 -17.09 -24.46
CA ARG A 204 2.83 -15.72 -24.86
C ARG A 204 4.30 -15.38 -24.54
N PRO A 205 4.94 -14.47 -25.31
CA PRO A 205 6.31 -14.04 -25.04
C PRO A 205 6.45 -13.39 -23.66
N ASP A 206 7.69 -13.35 -23.16
CA ASP A 206 8.08 -12.75 -21.87
C ASP A 206 7.41 -13.37 -20.62
N ALA A 207 6.83 -14.57 -20.75
CA ALA A 207 6.20 -15.27 -19.63
C ALA A 207 7.19 -15.59 -18.50
N ASP A 208 8.44 -15.89 -18.86
CA ASP A 208 9.55 -16.15 -17.94
C ASP A 208 9.98 -14.88 -17.20
N VAL A 209 10.04 -13.74 -17.89
CA VAL A 209 10.33 -12.42 -17.30
C VAL A 209 9.24 -12.04 -16.30
N ALA A 210 7.97 -12.16 -16.72
CA ALA A 210 6.82 -11.89 -15.87
C ALA A 210 6.79 -12.80 -14.63
N ALA A 211 7.00 -14.11 -14.81
CA ALA A 211 7.05 -15.07 -13.71
C ALA A 211 8.23 -14.80 -12.74
N GLY A 212 9.39 -14.40 -13.25
CA GLY A 212 10.54 -14.03 -12.42
C GLY A 212 10.34 -12.75 -11.61
N ARG A 213 9.66 -11.74 -12.18
CA ARG A 213 9.25 -10.52 -11.47
C ARG A 213 8.18 -10.83 -10.43
N PHE A 214 7.18 -11.61 -10.81
CA PHE A 214 6.11 -12.06 -9.93
C PHE A 214 6.65 -12.84 -8.73
N SER A 215 7.56 -13.81 -8.94
CA SER A 215 8.13 -14.62 -7.85
C SER A 215 8.86 -13.79 -6.78
N ARG A 216 9.45 -12.65 -7.15
CA ARG A 216 10.07 -11.70 -6.19
C ARG A 216 9.01 -10.94 -5.41
N MET A 217 7.95 -10.48 -6.06
CA MET A 217 6.82 -9.81 -5.40
C MET A 217 6.06 -10.76 -4.48
N ALA A 218 5.80 -11.99 -4.93
CA ALA A 218 5.11 -13.02 -4.15
C ALA A 218 5.83 -13.34 -2.83
N LEU A 219 7.17 -13.25 -2.79
CA LEU A 219 7.92 -13.37 -1.53
C LEU A 219 7.55 -12.27 -0.53
N TRP A 220 7.40 -11.03 -0.99
CA TRP A 220 7.00 -9.92 -0.13
C TRP A 220 5.56 -10.07 0.33
N CYS A 221 4.64 -10.48 -0.55
CA CYS A 221 3.26 -10.81 -0.16
C CYS A 221 3.25 -11.90 0.93
N TYR A 222 4.02 -12.98 0.75
CA TYR A 222 4.18 -14.05 1.73
C TYR A 222 4.68 -13.55 3.08
N LEU A 223 5.78 -12.77 3.10
CA LEU A 223 6.37 -12.26 4.33
C LEU A 223 5.45 -11.27 5.05
N VAL A 224 4.80 -10.37 4.32
CA VAL A 224 3.85 -9.41 4.89
C VAL A 224 2.66 -10.13 5.53
N LEU A 225 2.11 -11.15 4.86
CA LEU A 225 1.02 -11.96 5.40
C LEU A 225 1.46 -12.78 6.62
N ALA A 226 2.68 -13.33 6.60
CA ALA A 226 3.24 -14.05 7.74
C ALA A 226 3.35 -13.15 8.98
N VAL A 227 3.95 -11.96 8.81
CA VAL A 227 4.12 -10.98 9.91
C VAL A 227 2.77 -10.48 10.41
N ALA A 228 1.84 -10.14 9.50
CA ALA A 228 0.50 -9.70 9.88
C ALA A 228 -0.27 -10.80 10.62
N GLY A 229 -0.13 -12.06 10.19
CA GLY A 229 -0.75 -13.22 10.85
C GLY A 229 -0.18 -13.46 12.26
N VAL A 230 1.14 -13.36 12.44
CA VAL A 230 1.76 -13.46 13.77
C VAL A 230 1.30 -12.33 14.68
N ALA A 231 1.30 -11.08 14.20
CA ALA A 231 0.83 -9.95 14.98
C ALA A 231 -0.64 -10.11 15.42
N ALA A 232 -1.50 -10.60 14.53
CA ALA A 232 -2.90 -10.89 14.84
C ALA A 232 -3.09 -12.09 15.79
N ALA A 233 -2.19 -13.07 15.77
CA ALA A 233 -2.22 -14.19 16.71
C ALA A 233 -1.80 -13.74 18.12
N VAL A 234 -0.70 -13.00 18.23
CA VAL A 234 -0.17 -12.48 19.51
C VAL A 234 -1.14 -11.51 20.18
N SER A 235 -1.88 -10.70 19.40
CA SER A 235 -2.84 -9.76 19.99
C SER A 235 -4.12 -10.41 20.50
N ARG A 236 -4.41 -11.66 20.11
CA ARG A 236 -5.69 -12.34 20.41
C ARG A 236 -5.54 -13.58 21.29
N LEU A 237 -4.33 -14.12 21.43
CA LEU A 237 -4.04 -15.25 22.30
C LEU A 237 -3.33 -14.76 23.57
N PRO A 238 -3.97 -14.82 24.75
CA PRO A 238 -3.35 -14.43 26.01
C PRO A 238 -2.13 -15.29 26.35
N SER A 239 -2.15 -16.57 25.97
CA SER A 239 -1.05 -17.50 26.21
C SER A 239 -0.74 -18.39 24.98
N PRO A 240 0.49 -18.91 24.83
CA PRO A 240 0.82 -19.87 23.79
C PRO A 240 0.06 -21.21 23.91
N ALA A 241 -0.42 -21.56 25.11
CA ALA A 241 -1.19 -22.79 25.33
C ALA A 241 -2.56 -22.74 24.64
N ASP A 242 -3.13 -21.54 24.50
CA ASP A 242 -4.43 -21.32 23.83
C ASP A 242 -4.39 -21.64 22.33
N LEU A 243 -3.19 -21.81 21.76
CA LEU A 243 -2.99 -22.21 20.36
C LEU A 243 -3.52 -23.63 20.08
N VAL A 244 -3.48 -24.52 21.07
CA VAL A 244 -3.94 -25.92 20.94
C VAL A 244 -5.20 -26.20 21.76
N ALA A 245 -5.49 -25.37 22.77
CA ALA A 245 -6.61 -25.59 23.68
C ALA A 245 -7.98 -25.15 23.11
N GLY A 246 -8.00 -24.22 22.15
CA GLY A 246 -9.23 -23.61 21.64
C GLY A 246 -9.47 -23.78 20.13
N PRO A 247 -10.74 -23.74 19.67
CA PRO A 247 -11.09 -23.74 18.25
C PRO A 247 -10.40 -22.63 17.46
N TYR A 248 -10.26 -21.45 18.07
CA TYR A 248 -9.56 -20.31 17.46
C TYR A 248 -8.05 -20.59 17.24
N GLY A 249 -7.39 -21.23 18.20
CA GLY A 249 -5.99 -21.64 18.09
C GLY A 249 -5.76 -22.66 16.96
N MET A 250 -6.65 -23.65 16.84
CA MET A 250 -6.62 -24.62 15.74
C MET A 250 -6.70 -23.94 14.36
N LEU A 251 -7.50 -22.87 14.22
CA LEU A 251 -7.63 -22.15 12.96
C LEU A 251 -6.34 -21.37 12.62
N ILE A 252 -5.64 -20.85 13.62
CA ILE A 252 -4.30 -20.26 13.44
C ILE A 252 -3.32 -21.34 12.97
N LEU A 253 -3.34 -22.53 13.59
CA LEU A 253 -2.49 -23.65 13.18
C LEU A 253 -2.75 -24.09 11.73
N VAL A 254 -4.02 -24.18 11.32
CA VAL A 254 -4.39 -24.46 9.92
C VAL A 254 -3.83 -23.39 8.97
N LYS A 255 -3.93 -22.11 9.34
CA LYS A 255 -3.32 -21.02 8.55
C LYS A 255 -1.80 -21.15 8.47
N CYS A 256 -1.12 -21.51 9.57
CA CYS A 256 0.32 -21.75 9.58
C CYS A 256 0.72 -22.91 8.65
N VAL A 257 -0.03 -24.02 8.66
CA VAL A 257 0.19 -25.15 7.75
C VAL A 257 0.00 -24.74 6.29
N LEU A 258 -1.12 -24.08 5.97
CA LEU A 258 -1.40 -23.60 4.61
C LEU A 258 -0.32 -22.64 4.12
N LEU A 259 0.12 -21.71 4.97
CA LEU A 259 1.19 -20.77 4.66
C LEU A 259 2.52 -21.51 4.40
N SER A 260 2.91 -22.46 5.25
CA SER A 260 4.10 -23.29 5.04
C SER A 260 4.06 -24.08 3.73
N VAL A 261 2.90 -24.65 3.38
CA VAL A 261 2.69 -25.36 2.10
C VAL A 261 2.90 -24.40 0.93
N LEU A 262 2.33 -23.19 0.98
CA LEU A 262 2.55 -22.16 -0.05
C LEU A 262 4.02 -21.74 -0.13
N GLY A 263 4.73 -21.65 1.00
CA GLY A 263 6.17 -21.39 1.05
C GLY A 263 6.98 -22.47 0.34
N LEU A 264 6.63 -23.75 0.55
CA LEU A 264 7.26 -24.88 -0.13
C LEU A 264 6.98 -24.89 -1.64
N ILE A 265 5.74 -24.58 -2.05
CA ILE A 265 5.38 -24.45 -3.46
C ILE A 265 6.18 -23.30 -4.10
N GLY A 266 6.27 -22.16 -3.44
CA GLY A 266 7.08 -21.02 -3.89
C GLY A 266 8.58 -21.35 -4.01
N HIS A 267 9.12 -22.14 -3.08
CA HIS A 267 10.49 -22.65 -3.16
C HIS A 267 10.67 -23.56 -4.39
N ARG A 268 9.76 -24.53 -4.61
CA ARG A 268 9.78 -25.40 -5.80
C ARG A 268 9.61 -24.62 -7.10
N HIS A 269 8.85 -23.53 -7.09
CA HIS A 269 8.75 -22.66 -8.25
C HIS A 269 10.12 -22.11 -8.65
N ARG A 270 10.91 -21.64 -7.66
CA ARG A 270 12.24 -21.05 -7.87
C ARG A 270 13.30 -22.06 -8.29
N THR A 271 13.29 -23.25 -7.69
CA THR A 271 14.33 -24.26 -7.94
C THR A 271 14.05 -25.12 -9.17
N SER A 272 12.79 -25.38 -9.53
CA SER A 272 12.44 -26.35 -10.58
C SER A 272 11.67 -25.75 -11.76
N THR A 273 10.56 -25.04 -11.49
CA THR A 273 9.65 -24.66 -12.59
C THR A 273 10.07 -23.40 -13.35
N LEU A 274 10.65 -22.40 -12.68
CA LEU A 274 11.14 -21.17 -13.35
C LEU A 274 12.29 -21.46 -14.32
N PRO A 275 13.29 -22.32 -13.99
CA PRO A 275 14.28 -22.76 -14.98
C PRO A 275 13.64 -23.43 -16.20
N ARG A 276 12.64 -24.31 -16.00
CA ARG A 276 11.93 -25.00 -17.09
C ARG A 276 11.10 -24.05 -17.95
N LEU A 277 10.48 -23.04 -17.33
CA LEU A 277 9.76 -21.99 -18.04
C LEU A 277 10.71 -21.17 -18.94
N ARG A 278 11.90 -20.82 -18.45
CA ARG A 278 12.95 -20.16 -19.25
C ARG A 278 13.44 -21.05 -20.39
N ALA A 279 13.46 -22.36 -20.20
CA ALA A 279 13.77 -23.34 -21.24
C ALA A 279 12.59 -23.59 -22.22
N GLY A 280 11.52 -22.80 -22.17
CA GLY A 280 10.39 -22.91 -23.09
C GLY A 280 9.36 -23.98 -22.76
N ASN A 281 9.43 -24.60 -21.56
CA ASN A 281 8.46 -25.62 -21.12
C ASN A 281 7.55 -25.06 -20.00
N PRO A 282 6.41 -24.42 -20.34
CA PRO A 282 5.53 -23.81 -19.35
C PRO A 282 4.69 -24.82 -18.56
N GLY A 283 4.56 -26.07 -19.02
CA GLY A 283 3.61 -27.04 -18.45
C GLY A 283 3.86 -27.34 -16.97
N ALA A 284 5.12 -27.49 -16.57
CA ALA A 284 5.49 -27.71 -15.16
C ALA A 284 5.18 -26.49 -14.28
N PHE A 285 5.39 -25.28 -14.80
CA PHE A 285 5.06 -24.04 -14.11
C PHE A 285 3.54 -23.90 -13.92
N VAL A 286 2.78 -24.05 -15.00
CA VAL A 286 1.32 -23.95 -14.98
C VAL A 286 0.70 -24.95 -14.01
N ARG A 287 1.10 -26.23 -14.06
CA ARG A 287 0.54 -27.25 -13.19
C ARG A 287 0.76 -26.94 -11.71
N LEU A 288 1.96 -26.48 -11.35
CA LEU A 288 2.25 -26.10 -9.97
C LEU A 288 1.52 -24.81 -9.58
N ALA A 289 1.41 -23.84 -10.47
CA ALA A 289 0.68 -22.59 -10.25
C ALA A 289 -0.83 -22.82 -10.04
N VAL A 290 -1.44 -23.76 -10.77
CA VAL A 290 -2.83 -24.19 -10.55
C VAL A 290 -2.98 -24.84 -9.18
N GLY A 291 -2.03 -25.68 -8.77
CA GLY A 291 -1.98 -26.22 -7.42
C GLY A 291 -1.89 -25.15 -6.34
N GLU A 292 -1.01 -24.16 -6.52
CA GLU A 292 -0.86 -23.00 -5.62
C GLU A 292 -2.17 -22.20 -5.52
N LEU A 293 -2.80 -21.85 -6.65
CA LEU A 293 -4.09 -21.16 -6.71
C LEU A 293 -5.20 -21.97 -6.02
N THR A 294 -5.16 -23.29 -6.11
CA THR A 294 -6.13 -24.17 -5.43
C THR A 294 -5.95 -24.10 -3.92
N VAL A 295 -4.71 -24.19 -3.42
CA VAL A 295 -4.40 -24.05 -1.98
C VAL A 295 -4.80 -22.66 -1.46
N MET A 296 -4.54 -21.60 -2.23
CA MET A 296 -4.99 -20.25 -1.89
C MET A 296 -6.53 -20.14 -1.88
N GLY A 297 -7.21 -20.76 -2.83
CA GLY A 297 -8.67 -20.83 -2.87
C GLY A 297 -9.24 -21.53 -1.64
N VAL A 298 -8.60 -22.61 -1.17
CA VAL A 298 -8.94 -23.28 0.10
C VAL A 298 -8.71 -22.35 1.28
N ALA A 299 -7.56 -21.68 1.35
CA ALA A 299 -7.25 -20.75 2.43
C ALA A 299 -8.26 -19.59 2.51
N ILE A 300 -8.65 -19.02 1.38
CA ILE A 300 -9.69 -17.98 1.28
C ILE A 300 -11.05 -18.55 1.71
N GLY A 301 -11.42 -19.75 1.24
CA GLY A 301 -12.68 -20.41 1.62
C GLY A 301 -12.78 -20.66 3.12
N VAL A 302 -11.70 -21.16 3.73
CA VAL A 302 -11.58 -21.33 5.19
C VAL A 302 -11.71 -19.97 5.89
N ALA A 303 -11.01 -18.94 5.41
CA ALA A 303 -11.09 -17.59 5.99
C ALA A 303 -12.50 -16.99 5.94
N VAL A 304 -13.25 -17.20 4.86
CA VAL A 304 -14.65 -16.76 4.73
C VAL A 304 -15.55 -17.54 5.67
N ALA A 305 -15.40 -18.86 5.76
CA ALA A 305 -16.17 -19.67 6.71
C ALA A 305 -15.93 -19.23 8.17
N LEU A 306 -14.68 -18.88 8.50
CA LEU A 306 -14.28 -18.29 9.78
C LEU A 306 -14.91 -16.91 10.05
N SER A 307 -15.09 -16.08 9.03
CA SER A 307 -15.67 -14.73 9.25
C SER A 307 -17.15 -14.77 9.58
N GLU A 308 -17.83 -15.89 9.29
CA GLU A 308 -19.24 -16.13 9.63
C GLU A 308 -19.40 -16.82 11.00
N THR A 309 -18.32 -17.32 11.61
CA THR A 309 -18.34 -17.79 13.00
C THR A 309 -18.20 -16.60 13.95
N PRO A 310 -19.16 -16.37 14.89
CA PRO A 310 -19.07 -15.27 15.83
C PRO A 310 -17.76 -15.33 16.63
N PRO A 311 -16.99 -14.23 16.75
CA PRO A 311 -15.87 -14.19 17.68
C PRO A 311 -16.39 -14.38 19.11
N PRO A 312 -15.61 -14.98 20.02
CA PRO A 312 -16.01 -15.12 21.41
C PRO A 312 -16.37 -13.75 21.99
N GLU A 313 -17.51 -13.66 22.68
CA GLU A 313 -18.02 -12.42 23.27
C GLU A 313 -17.03 -11.91 24.32
N THR A 314 -16.17 -10.98 23.92
CA THR A 314 -15.47 -10.11 24.86
C THR A 314 -16.40 -8.96 25.19
N PRO A 315 -16.84 -8.79 26.46
CA PRO A 315 -17.67 -7.66 26.85
C PRO A 315 -16.94 -6.36 26.50
N LEU A 316 -17.48 -5.60 25.53
CA LEU A 316 -17.01 -4.24 25.30
C LEU A 316 -17.43 -3.41 26.52
N PRO A 317 -16.52 -2.61 27.11
CA PRO A 317 -16.90 -1.67 28.17
C PRO A 317 -18.09 -0.80 27.71
N ALA A 318 -19.07 -0.58 28.59
CA ALA A 318 -20.31 0.14 28.26
C ALA A 318 -20.09 1.61 27.86
N ASP A 319 -18.90 2.15 28.13
CA ASP A 319 -18.51 3.53 27.88
C ASP A 319 -18.49 3.88 26.36
N PRO A 320 -19.30 4.88 25.92
CA PRO A 320 -19.33 5.34 24.54
C PRO A 320 -17.97 5.77 23.98
N LEU A 321 -17.11 6.38 24.81
CA LEU A 321 -15.78 6.85 24.39
C LEU A 321 -14.85 5.68 24.08
N THR A 322 -14.90 4.62 24.89
CA THR A 322 -14.18 3.37 24.65
C THR A 322 -14.63 2.68 23.35
N ARG A 323 -15.92 2.74 23.00
CA ARG A 323 -16.40 2.21 21.70
C ARG A 323 -15.88 3.04 20.51
N ALA A 324 -15.87 4.36 20.64
CA ALA A 324 -15.39 5.26 19.59
C ALA A 324 -13.88 5.13 19.34
N VAL A 325 -13.09 4.97 20.40
CA VAL A 325 -11.61 4.94 20.33
C VAL A 325 -11.05 3.52 20.23
N GLY A 326 -11.85 2.50 20.58
CA GLY A 326 -11.51 1.08 20.41
C GLY A 326 -10.68 0.47 21.54
N PHE A 327 -10.31 1.28 22.53
CA PHE A 327 -9.59 0.88 23.73
C PHE A 327 -10.06 1.70 24.94
N PRO A 328 -9.92 1.17 26.17
CA PRO A 328 -10.32 1.89 27.37
C PRO A 328 -9.53 3.19 27.50
N VAL A 329 -10.26 4.25 27.85
CA VAL A 329 -9.72 5.60 28.03
C VAL A 329 -8.46 5.54 28.90
N PRO A 330 -7.32 6.07 28.42
CA PRO A 330 -6.09 6.04 29.19
C PRO A 330 -6.24 6.89 30.46
N PRO A 331 -5.53 6.55 31.55
CA PRO A 331 -5.54 7.36 32.75
C PRO A 331 -4.98 8.76 32.48
N PRO A 332 -5.17 9.73 33.41
CA PRO A 332 -4.64 11.07 33.30
C PRO A 332 -3.18 11.06 32.88
N ILE A 333 -2.84 11.96 31.97
CA ILE A 333 -1.52 11.97 31.34
C ILE A 333 -0.40 12.16 32.36
N THR A 334 0.57 11.25 32.34
CA THR A 334 1.86 11.40 33.03
C THR A 334 3.02 11.18 32.05
N VAL A 335 4.20 11.71 32.36
CA VAL A 335 5.41 11.48 31.54
C VAL A 335 5.74 9.99 31.44
N VAL A 336 5.52 9.25 32.54
CA VAL A 336 5.71 7.80 32.59
C VAL A 336 4.73 7.08 31.67
N ASP A 337 3.46 7.48 31.67
CA ASP A 337 2.45 6.87 30.79
C ASP A 337 2.74 7.14 29.31
N VAL A 338 3.17 8.35 28.97
CA VAL A 338 3.59 8.69 27.60
C VAL A 338 4.79 7.83 27.17
N ALA A 339 5.75 7.59 28.07
CA ALA A 339 6.97 6.84 27.77
C ALA A 339 6.77 5.31 27.74
N LEU A 340 5.94 4.75 28.63
CA LEU A 340 5.86 3.31 28.87
C LEU A 340 4.58 2.64 28.34
N ARG A 341 3.48 3.38 28.11
CA ARG A 341 2.24 2.79 27.59
C ARG A 341 2.25 2.69 26.07
N TRP A 342 2.92 1.67 25.57
CA TRP A 342 3.00 1.40 24.15
C TRP A 342 1.78 0.66 23.64
N ARG A 343 1.42 0.94 22.38
CA ARG A 343 0.38 0.26 21.63
C ARG A 343 0.88 -0.05 20.23
N LEU A 344 0.50 -1.21 19.71
CA LEU A 344 0.87 -1.62 18.36
C LEU A 344 -0.12 -1.05 17.32
N ASP A 345 0.28 0.00 16.61
CA ASP A 345 -0.29 0.34 15.30
C ASP A 345 0.44 -0.48 14.23
N LEU A 346 -0.23 -1.54 13.77
CA LEU A 346 0.31 -2.49 12.80
C LEU A 346 0.72 -1.81 11.47
N ALA A 347 0.04 -0.74 11.06
CA ALA A 347 0.28 -0.11 9.76
C ALA A 347 1.63 0.61 9.80
N MET A 348 1.80 1.43 10.83
CA MET A 348 3.04 2.19 11.03
C MET A 348 4.21 1.26 11.38
N CYS A 349 3.96 0.17 12.12
CA CYS A 349 4.98 -0.85 12.40
C CYS A 349 5.47 -1.54 11.11
N LEU A 350 4.56 -1.96 10.23
CA LEU A 350 4.92 -2.56 8.94
C LEU A 350 5.68 -1.57 8.06
N ILE A 351 5.26 -0.30 8.02
CA ILE A 351 5.97 0.76 7.27
C ILE A 351 7.38 0.96 7.82
N ALA A 352 7.53 1.05 9.14
CA ALA A 352 8.82 1.19 9.80
C ALA A 352 9.75 -0.01 9.52
N ALA A 353 9.20 -1.24 9.56
CA ALA A 353 9.93 -2.45 9.24
C ALA A 353 10.39 -2.50 7.78
N VAL A 354 9.53 -2.08 6.83
CA VAL A 354 9.89 -1.95 5.40
C VAL A 354 10.98 -0.90 5.22
N PHE A 355 10.88 0.25 5.88
CA PHE A 355 11.89 1.32 5.82
C PHE A 355 13.24 0.83 6.36
N ALA A 356 13.26 0.17 7.52
CA ALA A 356 14.47 -0.41 8.10
C ALA A 356 15.08 -1.47 7.18
N GLY A 357 14.27 -2.43 6.72
CA GLY A 357 14.72 -3.56 5.91
C GLY A 357 15.27 -3.15 4.54
N LEU A 358 14.58 -2.26 3.82
CA LEU A 358 15.04 -1.78 2.51
C LEU A 358 16.33 -0.96 2.62
N TYR A 359 16.47 -0.13 3.65
CA TYR A 359 17.69 0.64 3.87
C TYR A 359 18.86 -0.26 4.26
N ALA A 360 18.65 -1.20 5.19
CA ALA A 360 19.65 -2.18 5.59
C ALA A 360 20.11 -3.02 4.39
N ALA A 361 19.18 -3.52 3.57
CA ALA A 361 19.49 -4.27 2.35
C ALA A 361 20.30 -3.43 1.36
N GLY A 362 19.95 -2.14 1.19
CA GLY A 362 20.71 -1.21 0.35
C GLY A 362 22.14 -0.98 0.82
N VAL A 363 22.34 -0.77 2.14
CA VAL A 363 23.68 -0.58 2.73
C VAL A 363 24.50 -1.86 2.65
N LEU A 364 23.93 -3.02 3.01
CA LEU A 364 24.60 -4.31 2.93
C LEU A 364 25.02 -4.64 1.50
N ARG A 365 24.19 -4.29 0.51
CA ARG A 365 24.52 -4.47 -0.90
C ARG A 365 25.69 -3.60 -1.32
N LEU A 366 25.68 -2.30 -1.00
CA LEU A 366 26.81 -1.43 -1.32
C LEU A 366 28.10 -1.89 -0.64
N ARG A 367 28.02 -2.36 0.61
CA ARG A 367 29.18 -2.92 1.32
C ARG A 367 29.73 -4.17 0.62
N ARG A 368 28.86 -5.08 0.18
CA ARG A 368 29.25 -6.26 -0.61
C ARG A 368 29.88 -5.89 -1.95
N ASP A 369 29.40 -4.81 -2.57
CA ASP A 369 29.94 -4.26 -3.82
C ASP A 369 31.20 -3.38 -3.58
N GLY A 370 31.76 -3.37 -2.37
CA GLY A 370 32.98 -2.61 -2.02
C GLY A 370 32.80 -1.09 -1.91
N VAL A 371 31.58 -0.58 -2.06
CA VAL A 371 31.26 0.85 -2.01
C VAL A 371 31.02 1.30 -0.58
N ARG A 372 31.87 2.21 -0.07
CA ARG A 372 31.70 2.78 1.28
C ARG A 372 30.45 3.67 1.35
N TRP A 373 29.61 3.43 2.35
CA TRP A 373 28.45 4.28 2.67
C TRP A 373 28.67 5.03 3.99
N PRO A 374 28.43 6.36 4.06
CA PRO A 374 28.70 7.15 5.27
C PRO A 374 27.86 6.69 6.47
N VAL A 375 28.50 6.34 7.59
CA VAL A 375 27.84 5.85 8.81
C VAL A 375 26.83 6.87 9.36
N ARG A 376 27.14 8.17 9.28
CA ARG A 376 26.23 9.25 9.70
C ARG A 376 24.86 9.18 9.01
N ARG A 377 24.81 8.76 7.74
CA ARG A 377 23.54 8.59 7.00
C ARG A 377 22.75 7.40 7.51
N THR A 378 23.42 6.30 7.80
CA THR A 378 22.79 5.12 8.43
C THR A 378 22.25 5.46 9.82
N LEU A 379 23.04 6.15 10.65
CA LEU A 379 22.61 6.57 11.98
C LEU A 379 21.39 7.52 11.92
N ALA A 380 21.41 8.51 11.02
CA ALA A 380 20.28 9.41 10.81
C ALA A 380 19.01 8.65 10.37
N TRP A 381 19.14 7.68 9.45
CA TRP A 381 18.03 6.84 9.03
C TRP A 381 17.48 5.99 10.19
N CYS A 382 18.35 5.30 10.92
CA CYS A 382 17.96 4.49 12.08
C CYS A 382 17.28 5.34 13.16
N ALA A 383 17.80 6.55 13.43
CA ALA A 383 17.17 7.49 14.35
C ALA A 383 15.79 7.95 13.83
N GLY A 384 15.63 8.20 12.53
CA GLY A 384 14.35 8.56 11.93
C GLY A 384 13.31 7.43 12.02
N VAL A 385 13.71 6.18 11.75
CA VAL A 385 12.83 5.01 11.90
C VAL A 385 12.49 4.76 13.37
N LEU A 386 13.46 4.89 14.28
CA LEU A 386 13.21 4.77 15.71
C LEU A 386 12.23 5.84 16.20
N LEU A 387 12.42 7.09 15.78
CA LEU A 387 11.52 8.19 16.12
C LEU A 387 10.13 7.97 15.53
N LEU A 388 10.01 7.45 14.30
CA LEU A 388 8.73 7.04 13.72
C LEU A 388 8.02 6.00 14.59
N VAL A 389 8.74 4.99 15.07
CA VAL A 389 8.20 3.98 15.98
C VAL A 389 7.78 4.62 17.30
N VAL A 390 8.63 5.42 17.93
CA VAL A 390 8.27 6.11 19.19
C VAL A 390 7.01 6.97 19.00
N VAL A 391 6.96 7.78 17.95
CA VAL A 391 5.83 8.71 17.72
C VAL A 391 4.52 7.99 17.42
N THR A 392 4.56 6.83 16.77
CA THR A 392 3.37 6.10 16.32
C THR A 392 2.95 4.95 17.25
N GLN A 393 3.83 4.49 18.13
CA GLN A 393 3.59 3.33 19.00
C GLN A 393 3.61 3.67 20.50
N SER A 394 4.26 4.76 20.93
CA SER A 394 4.33 5.11 22.36
C SER A 394 3.00 5.66 22.90
N GLY A 395 2.98 6.03 24.18
CA GLY A 395 1.82 6.67 24.80
C GLY A 395 1.41 7.96 24.07
N LEU A 396 2.33 8.64 23.37
CA LEU A 396 1.98 9.76 22.49
C LEU A 396 0.86 9.39 21.51
N ALA A 397 1.00 8.25 20.81
CA ALA A 397 0.00 7.78 19.85
C ALA A 397 -1.30 7.32 20.53
N LYS A 398 -1.22 6.82 21.76
CA LYS A 398 -2.40 6.45 22.55
C LYS A 398 -3.20 7.68 22.97
N TYR A 399 -2.53 8.70 23.50
CA TYR A 399 -3.18 9.95 23.90
C TYR A 399 -3.61 10.80 22.71
N ALA A 400 -2.96 10.68 21.54
CA ALA A 400 -3.31 11.43 20.32
C ALA A 400 -4.69 11.11 19.74
N ARG A 401 -5.36 10.05 20.21
CA ARG A 401 -6.76 9.74 19.82
C ARG A 401 -7.81 10.34 20.75
N VAL A 402 -7.40 10.73 21.96
CA VAL A 402 -8.30 11.27 22.99
C VAL A 402 -8.00 12.74 23.32
N MET A 403 -6.79 13.22 22.99
CA MET A 403 -6.33 14.57 23.27
C MET A 403 -5.85 15.26 22.00
N PHE A 404 -6.50 16.36 21.65
CA PHE A 404 -6.13 17.18 20.50
C PHE A 404 -4.70 17.73 20.57
N SER A 405 -4.20 18.09 21.75
CA SER A 405 -2.82 18.56 21.93
C SER A 405 -1.79 17.49 21.57
N MET A 406 -2.04 16.24 21.97
CA MET A 406 -1.19 15.10 21.63
C MET A 406 -1.32 14.72 20.15
N HIS A 407 -2.53 14.86 19.60
CA HIS A 407 -2.77 14.71 18.17
C HIS A 407 -1.90 15.65 17.33
N LEU A 408 -1.92 16.95 17.67
CA LEU A 408 -1.08 17.95 17.02
C LEU A 408 0.40 17.64 17.20
N LEU A 409 0.84 17.27 18.41
CA LEU A 409 2.23 16.94 18.66
C LEU A 409 2.71 15.76 17.80
N GLN A 410 1.90 14.70 17.68
CA GLN A 410 2.19 13.56 16.81
C GLN A 410 2.29 13.98 15.34
N ASN A 411 1.33 14.76 14.84
CA ASN A 411 1.34 15.23 13.44
C ASN A 411 2.53 16.15 13.15
N MET A 412 2.89 17.04 14.07
CA MET A 412 4.09 17.89 13.93
C MET A 412 5.37 17.07 13.91
N ALA A 413 5.46 16.02 14.73
CA ALA A 413 6.59 15.11 14.72
C ALA A 413 6.71 14.33 13.40
N LEU A 414 5.58 13.87 12.85
CA LEU A 414 5.49 13.19 11.57
C LEU A 414 5.74 14.11 10.36
N ALA A 415 5.41 15.39 10.46
CA ALA A 415 5.66 16.36 9.38
C ALA A 415 7.06 17.02 9.43
N GLY A 416 7.76 16.96 10.58
CA GLY A 416 9.02 17.66 10.80
C GLY A 416 10.21 16.74 11.10
N PRO A 417 10.48 16.41 12.38
CA PRO A 417 11.70 15.73 12.80
C PRO A 417 11.84 14.31 12.22
N VAL A 418 10.76 13.52 12.12
CA VAL A 418 10.81 12.18 11.53
C VAL A 418 11.28 12.23 10.06
N PRO A 419 10.60 12.93 9.14
CA PRO A 419 11.01 12.98 7.74
C PRO A 419 12.37 13.68 7.56
N LEU A 420 12.73 14.64 8.41
CA LEU A 420 14.06 15.25 8.40
C LEU A 420 15.16 14.21 8.58
N LEU A 421 15.07 13.38 9.65
CA LEU A 421 16.05 12.33 9.92
C LEU A 421 16.08 11.27 8.81
N LEU A 422 14.90 10.87 8.31
CA LEU A 422 14.80 9.94 7.18
C LEU A 422 15.47 10.51 5.91
N LEU A 423 15.26 11.78 5.58
CA LEU A 423 15.86 12.41 4.40
C LEU A 423 17.37 12.64 4.56
N LEU A 424 17.86 12.94 5.76
CA LEU A 424 19.30 13.01 6.04
C LEU A 424 20.00 11.66 5.79
N GLY A 425 19.27 10.55 5.94
CA GLY A 425 19.72 9.22 5.52
C GLY A 425 19.97 9.06 4.02
N SER A 426 19.56 10.04 3.19
CA SER A 426 19.69 10.05 1.73
C SER A 426 19.15 8.77 1.04
N PRO A 427 17.92 8.33 1.35
CA PRO A 427 17.38 7.04 0.91
C PRO A 427 17.30 6.92 -0.61
N LEU A 428 16.95 7.99 -1.32
CA LEU A 428 16.89 8.00 -2.79
C LEU A 428 18.28 7.81 -3.42
N THR A 429 19.31 8.39 -2.81
CA THR A 429 20.71 8.22 -3.26
C THR A 429 21.19 6.80 -3.00
N LEU A 430 20.86 6.23 -1.83
CA LEU A 430 21.16 4.83 -1.52
C LEU A 430 20.48 3.91 -2.52
N ALA A 431 19.19 4.09 -2.76
CA ALA A 431 18.40 3.27 -3.68
C ALA A 431 18.93 3.35 -5.11
N ARG A 432 19.26 4.55 -5.63
CA ARG A 432 19.81 4.70 -6.98
C ARG A 432 21.18 4.03 -7.15
N ARG A 433 21.99 3.97 -6.09
CA ARG A 433 23.30 3.28 -6.11
C ARG A 433 23.17 1.77 -5.92
N ALA A 434 22.27 1.33 -5.05
CA ALA A 434 22.10 -0.08 -4.71
C ALA A 434 21.23 -0.85 -5.72
N LEU A 435 20.28 -0.19 -6.38
CA LEU A 435 19.42 -0.84 -7.37
C LEU A 435 20.16 -0.98 -8.71
N ARG A 436 20.18 -2.21 -9.23
CA ARG A 436 20.69 -2.50 -10.57
C ARG A 436 19.73 -1.94 -11.62
N PRO A 437 20.25 -1.45 -12.76
CA PRO A 437 19.42 -1.12 -13.92
C PRO A 437 18.57 -2.32 -14.35
N ALA A 438 17.49 -2.05 -15.07
CA ALA A 438 16.70 -3.09 -15.73
C ALA A 438 17.60 -3.97 -16.61
N ALA A 439 17.37 -5.29 -16.58
CA ALA A 439 18.14 -6.24 -17.38
C ALA A 439 17.92 -6.06 -18.89
N ILE A 440 16.72 -5.58 -19.26
CA ILE A 440 16.33 -5.30 -20.63
C ILE A 440 16.47 -3.79 -20.86
N PRO A 441 17.25 -3.33 -21.86
CA PRO A 441 17.35 -1.91 -22.19
C PRO A 441 15.98 -1.30 -22.51
N GLY A 442 15.72 -0.09 -21.99
CA GLY A 442 14.43 0.60 -22.15
C GLY A 442 13.30 0.10 -21.24
N ASP A 443 13.49 -1.04 -20.56
CA ASP A 443 12.50 -1.62 -19.65
C ASP A 443 12.51 -0.95 -18.27
N ARG A 444 11.45 -1.22 -17.50
CA ARG A 444 11.16 -0.62 -16.22
C ARG A 444 11.48 -1.60 -15.09
N GLY A 445 12.63 -1.42 -14.45
CA GLY A 445 13.00 -2.05 -13.20
C GLY A 445 12.69 -1.15 -11.99
N PRO A 446 13.00 -1.60 -10.76
CA PRO A 446 12.77 -0.80 -9.55
C PRO A 446 13.51 0.54 -9.57
N ARG A 447 14.70 0.59 -10.18
CA ARG A 447 15.50 1.82 -10.31
C ARG A 447 14.83 2.81 -11.26
N GLU A 448 14.35 2.32 -12.39
CA GLU A 448 13.71 3.10 -13.43
C GLU A 448 12.34 3.60 -12.96
N TRP A 449 11.60 2.80 -12.20
CA TRP A 449 10.38 3.24 -11.52
C TRP A 449 10.65 4.35 -10.51
N LEU A 450 11.69 4.20 -9.69
CA LEU A 450 12.10 5.24 -8.75
C LEU A 450 12.47 6.54 -9.49
N ALA A 451 13.21 6.43 -10.60
CA ALA A 451 13.57 7.58 -11.44
C ALA A 451 12.34 8.21 -12.10
N ALA A 452 11.42 7.41 -12.64
CA ALA A 452 10.19 7.89 -13.28
C ALA A 452 9.25 8.58 -12.28
N LEU A 453 9.08 8.03 -11.08
CA LEU A 453 8.26 8.62 -10.03
C LEU A 453 8.86 9.94 -9.54
N SER A 454 10.16 9.95 -9.21
CA SER A 454 10.86 11.16 -8.75
C SER A 454 11.01 12.24 -9.83
N GLY A 455 11.05 11.85 -11.11
CA GLY A 455 11.12 12.74 -12.25
C GLY A 455 9.75 13.13 -12.83
N SER A 456 8.64 12.63 -12.28
CA SER A 456 7.30 12.85 -12.83
C SER A 456 6.90 14.33 -12.81
N ARG A 457 6.02 14.75 -13.73
CA ARG A 457 5.49 16.12 -13.75
C ARG A 457 4.81 16.48 -12.43
N ALA A 458 4.07 15.54 -11.85
CA ALA A 458 3.44 15.69 -10.55
C ALA A 458 4.48 15.92 -9.44
N ALA A 459 5.52 15.09 -9.34
CA ALA A 459 6.58 15.26 -8.35
C ALA A 459 7.33 16.60 -8.49
N ARG A 460 7.58 17.03 -9.74
CA ARG A 460 8.20 18.34 -10.00
C ARG A 460 7.28 19.49 -9.63
N PHE A 461 6.00 19.39 -9.97
CA PHE A 461 4.98 20.40 -9.65
C PHE A 461 4.77 20.52 -8.14
N SER A 462 4.64 19.40 -7.43
CA SER A 462 4.50 19.37 -5.97
C SER A 462 5.76 19.84 -5.24
N ALA A 463 6.94 19.74 -5.87
CA ALA A 463 8.19 20.23 -5.33
C ALA A 463 8.43 21.74 -5.58
N LEU A 464 7.56 22.42 -6.35
CA LEU A 464 7.63 23.88 -6.50
C LEU A 464 7.40 24.52 -5.12
N PRO A 465 8.26 25.44 -4.64
CA PRO A 465 8.13 26.00 -3.30
C PRO A 465 6.75 26.61 -2.98
N PRO A 466 6.09 27.37 -3.88
CA PRO A 466 4.74 27.87 -3.63
C PRO A 466 3.71 26.75 -3.52
N VAL A 467 3.80 25.72 -4.38
CA VAL A 467 2.88 24.58 -4.35
C VAL A 467 3.06 23.76 -3.08
N ALA A 468 4.31 23.47 -2.69
CA ALA A 468 4.61 22.77 -1.45
C ALA A 468 4.13 23.58 -0.22
N ALA A 469 4.28 24.91 -0.23
CA ALA A 469 3.76 25.77 0.82
C ALA A 469 2.23 25.72 0.89
N VAL A 470 1.52 25.84 -0.24
CA VAL A 470 0.05 25.73 -0.30
C VAL A 470 -0.43 24.35 0.18
N ILE A 471 0.20 23.26 -0.28
CA ILE A 471 -0.13 21.90 0.18
C ILE A 471 0.10 21.77 1.70
N SER A 472 1.18 22.36 2.23
CA SER A 472 1.46 22.35 3.67
C SER A 472 0.42 23.10 4.48
N ILE A 473 0.06 24.31 4.03
CA ILE A 473 -0.98 25.12 4.65
C ILE A 473 -2.31 24.35 4.60
N ALA A 474 -2.70 23.85 3.43
CA ALA A 474 -3.92 23.07 3.28
C ALA A 474 -3.94 21.84 4.21
N ALA A 475 -2.85 21.10 4.33
CA ALA A 475 -2.78 19.93 5.22
C ALA A 475 -2.79 20.28 6.71
N VAL A 476 -2.39 21.50 7.08
CA VAL A 476 -2.52 21.99 8.46
C VAL A 476 -3.94 22.49 8.73
N TYR A 477 -4.59 23.20 7.81
CA TYR A 477 -5.90 23.82 8.08
C TYR A 477 -7.09 22.96 7.68
N ALA A 478 -7.08 22.35 6.49
CA ALA A 478 -8.24 21.64 5.95
C ALA A 478 -8.79 20.53 6.87
N PRO A 479 -7.95 19.71 7.55
CA PRO A 479 -8.47 18.71 8.48
C PRO A 479 -9.30 19.30 9.61
N TYR A 480 -8.95 20.48 10.13
CA TYR A 480 -9.60 21.08 11.29
C TYR A 480 -10.67 22.12 10.94
N THR A 481 -10.69 22.61 9.69
CA THR A 481 -11.75 23.53 9.20
C THR A 481 -12.86 22.80 8.45
N THR A 482 -12.74 21.49 8.24
CA THR A 482 -13.74 20.65 7.57
C THR A 482 -14.03 19.40 8.41
N PRO A 483 -15.05 18.61 8.09
CA PRO A 483 -15.32 17.35 8.80
C PRO A 483 -14.22 16.29 8.67
N LEU A 484 -13.15 16.53 7.92
CA LEU A 484 -12.09 15.56 7.65
C LEU A 484 -11.44 15.00 8.93
N TYR A 485 -11.20 15.82 9.96
CA TYR A 485 -10.65 15.35 11.22
C TYR A 485 -11.62 14.39 11.94
N GLU A 486 -12.89 14.78 12.04
CA GLU A 486 -13.95 13.98 12.66
C GLU A 486 -14.10 12.64 11.93
N THR A 487 -14.28 12.67 10.61
CA THR A 487 -14.37 11.46 9.78
C THR A 487 -13.11 10.59 9.88
N ALA A 488 -11.92 11.19 9.94
CA ALA A 488 -10.68 10.42 10.09
C ALA A 488 -10.54 9.76 11.46
N MET A 489 -11.15 10.32 12.51
CA MET A 489 -11.15 9.72 13.85
C MET A 489 -12.23 8.63 13.97
N GLU A 490 -13.34 8.76 13.25
CA GLU A 490 -14.41 7.75 13.21
C GLU A 490 -14.05 6.51 12.39
N ILE A 491 -13.29 6.69 11.30
CA ILE A 491 -12.86 5.56 10.46
C ILE A 491 -11.64 4.88 11.09
N PRO A 492 -11.66 3.54 11.30
CA PRO A 492 -10.54 2.84 11.93
C PRO A 492 -9.17 3.02 11.27
N LEU A 493 -9.13 3.22 9.94
CA LEU A 493 -7.89 3.54 9.21
C LEU A 493 -7.68 5.03 8.97
N GLY A 494 -8.63 5.90 9.30
CA GLY A 494 -8.56 7.33 9.04
C GLY A 494 -7.37 7.97 9.78
N HIS A 495 -7.18 7.65 11.06
CA HIS A 495 -6.05 8.16 11.84
C HIS A 495 -4.69 7.72 11.28
N SER A 496 -4.55 6.45 10.89
CA SER A 496 -3.31 5.93 10.31
C SER A 496 -3.06 6.49 8.90
N ALA A 497 -4.11 6.68 8.09
CA ALA A 497 -4.02 7.32 6.78
C ALA A 497 -3.61 8.79 6.89
N MET A 498 -4.16 9.51 7.87
CA MET A 498 -3.80 10.90 8.15
C MET A 498 -2.34 11.00 8.65
N SER A 499 -1.92 10.12 9.55
CA SER A 499 -0.52 10.01 10.00
C SER A 499 0.45 9.77 8.84
N LEU A 500 0.11 8.86 7.92
CA LEU A 500 0.88 8.62 6.71
C LEU A 500 0.91 9.84 5.78
N GLY A 501 -0.21 10.55 5.67
CA GLY A 501 -0.34 11.80 4.94
C GLY A 501 0.62 12.88 5.46
N TYR A 502 0.67 13.09 6.78
CA TYR A 502 1.61 14.03 7.41
C TYR A 502 3.07 13.62 7.21
N LEU A 503 3.39 12.31 7.30
CA LEU A 503 4.73 11.82 7.00
C LEU A 503 5.13 12.07 5.53
N ALA A 504 4.22 11.83 4.59
CA ALA A 504 4.44 12.07 3.17
C ALA A 504 4.60 13.56 2.85
N LEU A 505 3.77 14.40 3.48
CA LEU A 505 3.85 15.86 3.39
C LEU A 505 5.21 16.36 3.89
N GLY A 506 5.63 15.94 5.07
CA GLY A 506 6.92 16.34 5.63
C GLY A 506 8.09 15.93 4.74
N CYS A 507 8.04 14.71 4.16
CA CYS A 507 9.02 14.28 3.16
C CYS A 507 9.02 15.19 1.93
N LEU A 508 7.85 15.55 1.39
CA LEU A 508 7.72 16.41 0.22
C LEU A 508 8.33 17.80 0.48
N CYS A 509 7.94 18.44 1.58
CA CYS A 509 8.31 19.81 1.91
C CYS A 509 9.81 19.93 2.24
N LEU A 510 10.33 19.03 3.08
CA LEU A 510 11.75 19.02 3.44
C LEU A 510 12.64 18.65 2.26
N ASN A 511 12.19 17.78 1.35
CA ASN A 511 12.94 17.46 0.14
C ASN A 511 13.08 18.69 -0.78
N GLY A 512 12.03 19.50 -0.94
CA GLY A 512 12.10 20.77 -1.67
C GLY A 512 13.08 21.76 -1.05
N LEU A 513 13.05 21.91 0.29
CA LEU A 513 13.95 22.78 1.03
C LEU A 513 15.43 22.35 0.91
N LEU A 514 15.72 21.06 1.14
CA LEU A 514 17.07 20.51 1.04
C LEU A 514 17.61 20.57 -0.40
N GLY A 515 16.77 20.30 -1.40
CA GLY A 515 17.13 20.40 -2.82
C GLY A 515 17.51 21.82 -3.23
N SER A 516 16.77 22.83 -2.76
CA SER A 516 17.05 24.24 -3.07
C SER A 516 18.39 24.74 -2.48
N ARG A 517 18.83 24.18 -1.34
CA ARG A 517 20.13 24.51 -0.72
C ARG A 517 21.29 23.90 -1.51
N ALA A 518 21.15 22.65 -1.96
CA ALA A 518 22.16 22.00 -2.80
C ALA A 518 22.35 22.73 -4.14
N ALA A 519 21.26 23.19 -4.77
CA ALA A 519 21.32 23.99 -6.00
C ALA A 519 22.03 25.34 -5.80
N ARG A 520 21.76 26.03 -4.69
CA ARG A 520 22.43 27.30 -4.34
C ARG A 520 23.92 27.14 -4.04
N ALA A 521 24.31 26.07 -3.34
CA ALA A 521 25.71 25.76 -3.05
C ALA A 521 26.53 25.41 -4.31
N GLY A 522 25.92 24.78 -5.31
CA GLY A 522 26.56 24.53 -6.61
C GLY A 522 26.75 25.80 -7.45
N HIS A 523 25.85 26.79 -7.30
CA HIS A 523 25.94 28.07 -8.00
C HIS A 523 27.02 28.99 -7.41
N THR A 524 27.26 28.91 -6.09
CA THR A 524 28.36 29.64 -5.43
C THR A 524 29.72 29.01 -5.70
N SER A 525 29.82 27.68 -5.84
CA SER A 525 31.07 26.98 -6.20
C SER A 525 31.54 27.22 -7.64
N ARG A 526 30.64 27.51 -8.59
CA ARG A 526 31.01 27.93 -9.97
C ARG A 526 31.44 29.41 -10.08
N ARG A 527 31.30 30.18 -8.99
CA ARG A 527 31.69 31.59 -8.88
C ARG A 527 32.92 31.80 -8.00
N THR A 528 33.88 30.87 -7.96
CA THR A 528 35.28 31.26 -7.68
C THR A 528 35.82 31.93 -8.93
N PRO A 529 36.04 33.26 -8.92
CA PRO A 529 36.52 33.93 -10.12
C PRO A 529 38.00 33.56 -10.32
N TYR A 530 38.31 33.12 -11.54
CA TYR A 530 39.67 33.02 -12.10
C TYR A 530 40.43 34.37 -12.14
N SER A 531 39.98 35.40 -11.41
CA SER A 531 40.49 36.78 -11.51
C SER A 531 41.55 37.15 -10.47
N VAL A 532 41.96 36.25 -9.57
CA VAL A 532 43.00 36.57 -8.56
C VAL A 532 44.40 36.10 -8.98
N ILE A 533 44.55 35.22 -9.97
CA ILE A 533 45.88 34.76 -10.43
C ILE A 533 46.45 35.64 -11.57
N GLN A 534 45.63 36.38 -12.33
CA GLN A 534 46.15 37.27 -13.38
C GLN A 534 46.62 38.66 -12.91
N LYS A 535 46.19 39.14 -11.73
CA LYS A 535 46.66 40.44 -11.20
C LYS A 535 48.05 40.40 -10.55
N SER A 536 48.57 39.22 -10.22
CA SER A 536 49.95 39.07 -9.71
C SER A 536 51.01 39.03 -10.82
N ASN A 537 50.65 38.68 -12.06
CA ASN A 537 51.61 38.55 -13.18
C ASN A 537 51.73 39.81 -14.05
N SER A 538 50.82 40.79 -13.91
CA SER A 538 50.91 42.07 -14.63
C SER A 538 51.67 43.17 -13.88
N MET A 539 51.96 42.99 -12.58
CA MET A 539 52.71 43.95 -11.77
C MET A 539 54.23 43.66 -11.70
N SER A 540 54.69 42.47 -12.08
CA SER A 540 56.14 42.17 -12.15
C SER A 540 56.75 42.42 -13.54
N ARG A 541 55.95 42.51 -14.61
CA ARG A 541 56.42 42.74 -15.99
C ARG A 541 56.55 44.21 -16.40
N SER A 542 56.11 45.17 -15.58
CA SER A 542 56.23 46.61 -15.88
C SER A 542 57.46 47.29 -15.27
N ARG A 543 58.37 46.54 -14.60
CA ARG A 543 59.54 47.10 -13.90
C ARG A 543 60.91 46.73 -14.48
N THR A 544 60.99 46.01 -15.60
CA THR A 544 62.26 45.51 -16.18
C THR A 544 62.47 45.81 -17.68
N ALA A 545 61.89 46.87 -18.23
CA ALA A 545 62.20 47.31 -19.59
C ALA A 545 62.35 48.84 -19.69
N ARG A 546 63.49 49.34 -19.17
CA ARG A 546 64.04 50.66 -19.54
C ARG A 546 65.57 50.52 -19.58
N ALA A 547 66.12 50.42 -20.79
CA ALA A 547 67.52 50.62 -21.08
C ALA A 547 67.63 51.62 -22.26
N PRO A 548 68.66 52.48 -22.31
CA PRO A 548 68.64 53.71 -23.08
C PRO A 548 69.11 53.54 -24.53
N GLN A 549 68.46 54.26 -25.45
CA GLN A 549 68.90 54.44 -26.84
C GLN A 549 70.03 55.49 -26.89
N GLY A 550 71.15 55.14 -27.53
CA GLY A 550 72.22 56.05 -27.92
C GLY A 550 71.92 56.79 -29.24
N PRO A 551 72.68 57.86 -29.57
CA PRO A 551 72.30 58.89 -30.54
C PRO A 551 72.77 58.61 -31.98
N PRO A 552 72.38 59.45 -32.98
CA PRO A 552 72.28 59.08 -34.39
C PRO A 552 73.45 59.58 -35.25
N THR A 553 73.69 58.87 -36.37
CA THR A 553 74.39 59.30 -37.60
C THR A 553 73.94 58.33 -38.70
N SER A 554 73.57 58.67 -39.93
CA SER A 554 73.64 59.88 -40.76
C SER A 554 72.63 59.72 -41.90
#